data_AF-A0A8D3CGT1-F1
#
_entry.id   AF-A0A8D3CGT1-F1
#
_cell.length_a   1.000
_cell.length_b   1.000
_cell.length_c   1.000
_cell.angle_alpha   90.00
_cell.angle_beta   90.00
_cell.angle_gamma   90.00
#
_symmetry.space_group_name_H-M   'P 1'
#
loop_
_entity.id
_entity.type
_entity.pdbx_description
1 polymer ?
#
loop_
_entity_poly.entity_id
_entity_poly.type
_entity_poly.pdbx_seq_one_letter_code
_entity_poly.pdbx_strand_id
1 'polypeptide(L)'
;MGKTSLRLTLKSRTLLRNLSPSFIHRSNFSLSVTDRVIFLPGTFQNVSVSQNDTVQVVVSRISPEVAFVTLQFHTQHRNLTLSYNKMPSLGLSLTAGATLVSYLGPTCLMINTSIAPALDPVPGACNMEFNLDIDPNVYIHYNLYETTIRFAPANLGYERGETPPVCDESIEPSTRWRLQYDVYQYFLPENDLSERSLFSGIQAVADIRGMKENGKRVMTLLSSDVSMAVFNSIPGQGVVYSVIVRDPRLNTSASYVPVHTYACSFASTLDGCQTLGKISTKVFFTITGLAGLVVCFFGHRFFKCELFCMGFSFAAFFFFVLITRTTELEYDLRLALSAVIGVVGGVLLVMSWWRFGSVMACIVVVGLMLGFLIASTVLFTPLGDINVFRQSDVVFWVTFCCIVIIVPLFFVRWPREGNIATCGVVGAYAVILAVNAYIYTSLSFITLNILKRLLNNNFSAMFTDVPFQTTDYIMISVWVVLGVCGIVLQLYRERSRPFFPPSPYLMWLQERERRKTNVLDPSHHFPPLPNRLLARVRQLTRRMEPAGEHTPLLL
;
A
#
# COMPACT_ATOMS: atom_id res chain seq x y z
N MET A 1 -5.55 -40.74 -38.47
CA MET A 1 -5.68 -39.43 -37.81
C MET A 1 -6.39 -39.61 -36.47
N GLY A 2 -5.64 -39.75 -35.37
CA GLY A 2 -6.22 -40.00 -34.05
C GLY A 2 -6.77 -38.72 -33.42
N LYS A 3 -8.04 -38.71 -33.02
CA LYS A 3 -8.62 -37.64 -32.19
C LYS A 3 -8.27 -37.90 -30.73
N THR A 4 -7.13 -37.40 -30.26
CA THR A 4 -6.91 -37.26 -28.81
C THR A 4 -7.96 -36.29 -28.26
N SER A 5 -8.87 -36.84 -27.46
CA SER A 5 -10.02 -36.16 -26.85
C SER A 5 -9.97 -36.45 -25.37
N LEU A 6 -9.28 -35.57 -24.70
CA LEU A 6 -8.66 -35.82 -23.43
C LEU A 6 -9.73 -35.10 -22.47
N ARG A 7 -10.20 -35.69 -21.34
CA ARG A 7 -11.34 -35.22 -20.43
C ARG A 7 -10.97 -34.83 -18.95
N LEU A 8 -11.72 -33.94 -18.26
CA LEU A 8 -11.59 -33.67 -16.79
C LEU A 8 -12.92 -33.33 -16.07
N THR A 9 -12.92 -33.24 -14.72
CA THR A 9 -14.12 -32.92 -13.89
C THR A 9 -13.92 -31.70 -12.97
N LEU A 10 -14.86 -30.76 -13.02
CA LEU A 10 -15.03 -29.65 -12.08
C LEU A 10 -16.01 -30.01 -10.96
N LYS A 11 -15.84 -29.46 -9.76
CA LYS A 11 -16.87 -29.49 -8.70
C LYS A 11 -16.86 -28.23 -7.84
N SER A 12 -18.04 -27.64 -7.64
CA SER A 12 -18.26 -26.53 -6.69
C SER A 12 -18.50 -27.08 -5.27
N ARG A 13 -17.88 -26.49 -4.25
CA ARG A 13 -17.97 -26.94 -2.84
C ARG A 13 -18.30 -25.79 -1.91
N THR A 14 -19.11 -26.04 -0.88
CA THR A 14 -19.23 -25.13 0.27
C THR A 14 -19.58 -25.95 1.52
N LEU A 15 -18.93 -25.64 2.64
CA LEU A 15 -19.20 -26.25 3.94
C LEU A 15 -19.99 -25.25 4.81
N LEU A 16 -21.02 -25.78 5.51
CA LEU A 16 -21.84 -25.18 6.57
C LEU A 16 -22.98 -24.19 6.21
N ARG A 17 -24.20 -24.75 6.35
CA ARG A 17 -25.46 -24.26 6.95
C ARG A 17 -26.04 -22.87 6.64
N ASN A 18 -27.31 -22.95 6.19
CA ASN A 18 -28.45 -22.07 6.45
C ASN A 18 -28.35 -20.57 6.08
N LEU A 19 -29.02 -20.18 4.99
CA LEU A 19 -30.26 -19.39 5.05
C LEU A 19 -30.98 -19.36 3.68
N SER A 20 -32.20 -18.81 3.65
CA SER A 20 -33.26 -19.07 2.65
C SER A 20 -33.09 -18.43 1.26
N PRO A 21 -33.75 -18.95 0.22
CA PRO A 21 -33.64 -18.44 -1.15
C PRO A 21 -34.69 -17.36 -1.48
N SER A 22 -34.27 -16.26 -2.09
CA SER A 22 -35.10 -15.50 -3.04
C SER A 22 -34.23 -14.62 -3.93
N PHE A 23 -34.21 -14.90 -5.23
CA PHE A 23 -34.70 -14.02 -6.29
C PHE A 23 -34.35 -14.63 -7.66
N ILE A 24 -35.39 -14.89 -8.47
CA ILE A 24 -35.24 -15.37 -9.83
C ILE A 24 -35.25 -14.15 -10.76
N HIS A 25 -34.29 -14.05 -11.67
CA HIS A 25 -34.60 -13.47 -12.98
C HIS A 25 -33.96 -14.27 -14.10
N ARG A 26 -34.80 -14.78 -15.01
CA ARG A 26 -34.38 -15.53 -16.19
C ARG A 26 -33.69 -14.61 -17.19
N SER A 27 -32.61 -15.11 -17.79
CA SER A 27 -32.44 -15.05 -19.24
C SER A 27 -32.07 -16.46 -19.71
N ASN A 28 -32.84 -17.01 -20.66
CA ASN A 28 -32.71 -18.41 -21.06
C ASN A 28 -31.65 -18.56 -22.15
N PHE A 29 -30.72 -19.50 -21.98
CA PHE A 29 -30.15 -20.26 -23.09
C PHE A 29 -30.28 -21.75 -22.80
N SER A 30 -30.73 -22.51 -23.80
CA SER A 30 -31.13 -23.91 -23.65
C SER A 30 -29.92 -24.85 -23.56
N LEU A 31 -29.65 -25.36 -22.37
CA LEU A 31 -28.74 -26.48 -22.12
C LEU A 31 -29.26 -27.74 -22.82
N SER A 32 -28.61 -28.13 -23.93
CA SER A 32 -28.88 -29.39 -24.63
C SER A 32 -27.99 -30.51 -24.10
N VAL A 33 -28.51 -31.27 -23.13
CA VAL A 33 -28.20 -32.67 -22.83
C VAL A 33 -26.70 -33.06 -22.68
N THR A 34 -26.32 -33.39 -21.45
CA THR A 34 -24.98 -33.75 -20.91
C THR A 34 -24.09 -32.58 -20.49
N ASP A 35 -23.60 -32.65 -19.25
CA ASP A 35 -22.79 -31.63 -18.55
C ASP A 35 -21.36 -31.53 -19.11
N ARG A 36 -21.23 -31.16 -20.39
CA ARG A 36 -19.96 -31.19 -21.13
C ARG A 36 -19.67 -29.85 -21.79
N VAL A 37 -18.50 -29.29 -21.49
CA VAL A 37 -17.98 -28.09 -22.17
C VAL A 37 -16.80 -28.49 -23.03
N ILE A 38 -16.87 -28.14 -24.33
CA ILE A 38 -15.81 -28.41 -25.29
C ILE A 38 -15.01 -27.14 -25.53
N PHE A 39 -13.73 -27.18 -25.18
CA PHE A 39 -12.78 -26.09 -25.37
C PHE A 39 -11.88 -26.36 -26.60
N LEU A 40 -11.34 -25.28 -27.17
CA LEU A 40 -10.29 -25.32 -28.17
C LEU A 40 -8.98 -24.77 -27.56
N PRO A 41 -7.80 -25.21 -28.03
CA PRO A 41 -6.52 -24.63 -27.63
C PRO A 41 -6.49 -23.09 -27.75
N GLY A 42 -5.98 -22.41 -26.72
CA GLY A 42 -5.86 -20.95 -26.71
C GLY A 42 -7.19 -20.17 -26.67
N THR A 43 -8.30 -20.78 -26.25
CA THR A 43 -9.61 -20.11 -26.18
C THR A 43 -10.15 -19.97 -24.76
N PHE A 44 -10.53 -18.74 -24.40
CA PHE A 44 -11.21 -18.43 -23.15
C PHE A 44 -12.72 -18.66 -23.32
N GLN A 45 -13.35 -19.33 -22.36
CA GLN A 45 -14.81 -19.47 -22.31
C GLN A 45 -15.29 -19.29 -20.87
N ASN A 46 -16.37 -18.53 -20.68
CA ASN A 46 -17.00 -18.35 -19.38
C ASN A 46 -17.92 -19.54 -19.12
N VAL A 47 -17.70 -20.26 -18.02
CA VAL A 47 -18.48 -21.44 -17.62
C VAL A 47 -19.13 -21.19 -16.26
N SER A 48 -20.46 -21.12 -16.22
CA SER A 48 -21.23 -21.06 -14.98
C SER A 48 -21.41 -22.47 -14.39
N VAL A 49 -20.85 -22.71 -13.21
CA VAL A 49 -21.01 -23.98 -12.47
C VAL A 49 -21.83 -23.74 -11.20
N SER A 50 -23.00 -24.37 -11.15
CA SER A 50 -23.89 -24.36 -9.98
C SER A 50 -23.26 -25.05 -8.76
N GLN A 51 -23.79 -24.76 -7.57
CA GLN A 51 -23.26 -25.30 -6.32
C GLN A 51 -23.50 -26.83 -6.22
N ASN A 52 -22.47 -27.59 -5.80
CA ASN A 52 -22.42 -29.06 -5.77
C ASN A 52 -22.46 -29.80 -7.12
N ASP A 53 -22.82 -29.13 -8.22
CA ASP A 53 -22.83 -29.72 -9.55
C ASP A 53 -21.40 -29.98 -10.07
N THR A 54 -21.31 -30.91 -11.02
CA THR A 54 -20.05 -31.31 -11.66
C THR A 54 -20.12 -31.16 -13.17
N VAL A 55 -19.19 -30.38 -13.74
CA VAL A 55 -19.09 -30.17 -15.19
C VAL A 55 -17.89 -30.92 -15.74
N GLN A 56 -18.08 -31.64 -16.83
CA GLN A 56 -17.01 -32.32 -17.55
C GLN A 56 -16.40 -31.38 -18.60
N VAL A 57 -15.09 -31.18 -18.52
CA VAL A 57 -14.31 -30.41 -19.49
C VAL A 57 -13.70 -31.38 -20.50
N VAL A 58 -13.70 -30.99 -21.77
CA VAL A 58 -13.04 -31.73 -22.87
C VAL A 58 -12.36 -30.72 -23.80
N VAL A 59 -11.07 -30.85 -24.04
CA VAL A 59 -10.45 -30.21 -25.23
C VAL A 59 -10.21 -31.27 -26.30
N SER A 60 -10.26 -30.81 -27.54
CA SER A 60 -10.06 -31.61 -28.74
C SER A 60 -9.13 -30.88 -29.72
N ARG A 61 -8.65 -31.60 -30.75
CA ARG A 61 -7.76 -31.07 -31.80
C ARG A 61 -6.36 -30.66 -31.31
N ILE A 62 -5.73 -31.51 -30.48
CA ILE A 62 -4.32 -31.35 -30.10
C ILE A 62 -3.42 -31.61 -31.32
N SER A 63 -2.43 -30.75 -31.58
CA SER A 63 -1.34 -31.06 -32.52
C SER A 63 -0.52 -32.26 -31.99
N PRO A 64 0.06 -33.11 -32.87
CA PRO A 64 1.02 -34.14 -32.44
C PRO A 64 2.26 -33.56 -31.74
N GLU A 65 2.65 -32.32 -32.03
CA GLU A 65 3.87 -31.66 -31.53
C GLU A 65 3.78 -31.16 -30.08
N VAL A 66 2.58 -31.20 -29.48
CA VAL A 66 2.33 -30.72 -28.11
C VAL A 66 2.78 -31.75 -27.08
N ALA A 67 3.74 -31.43 -26.22
CA ALA A 67 4.17 -32.36 -25.17
C ALA A 67 3.21 -32.38 -23.96
N PHE A 68 2.68 -31.22 -23.57
CA PHE A 68 1.86 -31.06 -22.35
C PHE A 68 0.73 -30.05 -22.50
N VAL A 69 -0.24 -30.09 -21.57
CA VAL A 69 -1.47 -29.30 -21.59
C VAL A 69 -1.81 -28.76 -20.19
N THR A 70 -2.18 -27.48 -20.12
CA THR A 70 -2.21 -26.58 -18.94
C THR A 70 -3.56 -25.85 -18.78
N LEU A 71 -4.59 -26.44 -18.16
CA LEU A 71 -5.84 -25.67 -17.93
C LEU A 71 -5.82 -24.93 -16.61
N GLN A 72 -6.09 -23.65 -16.75
CA GLN A 72 -6.31 -22.70 -15.70
C GLN A 72 -7.81 -22.44 -15.52
N PHE A 73 -8.30 -22.46 -14.28
CA PHE A 73 -9.56 -21.79 -13.91
C PHE A 73 -9.27 -20.72 -12.86
N HIS A 74 -9.89 -19.56 -13.07
CA HIS A 74 -9.82 -18.43 -12.15
C HIS A 74 -11.21 -18.12 -11.61
N THR A 75 -11.27 -17.74 -10.33
CA THR A 75 -12.51 -17.54 -9.59
C THR A 75 -12.29 -16.43 -8.56
N GLN A 76 -13.16 -15.42 -8.52
CA GLN A 76 -12.98 -14.30 -7.59
C GLN A 76 -13.57 -14.56 -6.19
N HIS A 77 -14.78 -15.12 -6.12
CA HIS A 77 -15.57 -15.16 -4.87
C HIS A 77 -15.67 -16.53 -4.20
N ARG A 78 -15.55 -17.62 -4.96
CA ARG A 78 -15.74 -19.00 -4.44
C ARG A 78 -14.68 -19.93 -4.98
N ASN A 79 -14.10 -20.72 -4.08
CA ASN A 79 -13.13 -21.75 -4.43
C ASN A 79 -13.83 -22.90 -5.18
N LEU A 80 -13.35 -23.23 -6.37
CA LEU A 80 -13.69 -24.48 -7.06
C LEU A 80 -12.64 -25.55 -6.78
N THR A 81 -13.07 -26.81 -6.80
CA THR A 81 -12.16 -27.97 -6.86
C THR A 81 -12.13 -28.48 -8.29
N LEU A 82 -10.94 -28.74 -8.80
CA LEU A 82 -10.73 -29.35 -10.11
C LEU A 82 -9.94 -30.66 -9.95
N SER A 83 -10.30 -31.69 -10.71
CA SER A 83 -9.67 -33.02 -10.63
C SER A 83 -9.66 -33.77 -11.97
N TYR A 84 -8.62 -34.59 -12.17
CA TYR A 84 -8.56 -35.59 -13.23
C TYR A 84 -9.72 -36.59 -13.16
N ASN A 85 -10.13 -36.94 -11.95
CA ASN A 85 -11.14 -37.95 -11.68
C ASN A 85 -12.47 -37.33 -11.24
N LYS A 86 -13.57 -38.05 -11.48
CA LYS A 86 -14.91 -37.63 -11.01
C LYS A 86 -15.00 -37.55 -9.48
N MET A 87 -14.18 -38.34 -8.79
CA MET A 87 -13.97 -38.31 -7.35
C MET A 87 -12.56 -37.73 -7.10
N PRO A 88 -12.43 -36.57 -6.42
CA PRO A 88 -11.12 -35.98 -6.16
C PRO A 88 -10.32 -36.85 -5.18
N SER A 89 -9.07 -37.15 -5.55
CA SER A 89 -8.10 -37.86 -4.72
C SER A 89 -6.84 -37.01 -4.52
N LEU A 90 -6.03 -37.38 -3.52
CA LEU A 90 -4.67 -36.84 -3.35
C LEU A 90 -3.84 -37.09 -4.63
N GLY A 91 -2.87 -36.22 -4.95
CA GLY A 91 -2.13 -36.26 -6.21
C GLY A 91 -2.89 -35.70 -7.43
N LEU A 92 -4.22 -35.82 -7.45
CA LEU A 92 -5.03 -35.67 -8.67
C LEU A 92 -6.13 -34.61 -8.56
N SER A 93 -6.09 -33.75 -7.54
CA SER A 93 -7.05 -32.66 -7.36
C SER A 93 -6.45 -31.45 -6.64
N LEU A 94 -6.89 -30.26 -7.02
CA LEU A 94 -6.51 -28.98 -6.40
C LEU A 94 -7.78 -28.15 -6.15
N THR A 95 -7.77 -27.35 -5.08
CA THR A 95 -8.93 -26.54 -4.65
C THR A 95 -8.51 -25.09 -4.41
N ALA A 96 -9.32 -24.14 -4.89
CA ALA A 96 -9.07 -22.69 -4.98
C ALA A 96 -8.14 -22.30 -6.15
N GLY A 97 -8.59 -21.38 -7.01
CA GLY A 97 -7.80 -20.76 -8.09
C GLY A 97 -6.99 -21.73 -8.97
N ALA A 98 -7.53 -22.94 -9.18
CA ALA A 98 -6.72 -24.13 -9.43
C ALA A 98 -6.50 -24.46 -10.92
N THR A 99 -5.26 -24.77 -11.28
CA THR A 99 -4.86 -25.38 -12.56
C THR A 99 -4.44 -26.83 -12.38
N LEU A 100 -4.68 -27.67 -13.38
CA LEU A 100 -4.02 -28.98 -13.51
C LEU A 100 -3.25 -29.07 -14.84
N VAL A 101 -2.05 -29.68 -14.78
CA VAL A 101 -1.20 -29.99 -15.95
C VAL A 101 -1.14 -31.48 -16.19
N SER A 102 -1.69 -31.91 -17.33
CA SER A 102 -1.75 -33.32 -17.72
C SER A 102 -0.70 -33.63 -18.77
N TYR A 103 0.05 -34.72 -18.55
CA TYR A 103 1.01 -35.25 -19.53
C TYR A 103 0.30 -36.10 -20.60
N LEU A 104 0.72 -35.96 -21.86
CA LEU A 104 0.12 -36.61 -23.02
C LEU A 104 0.63 -38.05 -23.23
N GLY A 105 0.31 -38.94 -22.29
CA GLY A 105 0.34 -40.40 -22.52
C GLY A 105 -0.77 -40.86 -23.48
N PRO A 106 -0.76 -42.11 -23.96
CA PRO A 106 -1.67 -42.60 -25.01
C PRO A 106 -3.17 -42.67 -24.66
N THR A 107 -3.62 -42.12 -23.52
CA THR A 107 -5.04 -42.12 -23.07
C THR A 107 -5.52 -40.84 -22.33
N CYS A 108 -5.82 -39.78 -23.09
CA CYS A 108 -7.02 -38.93 -22.94
C CYS A 108 -7.53 -38.32 -21.57
N LEU A 109 -6.90 -37.25 -21.02
CA LEU A 109 -7.41 -36.22 -20.03
C LEU A 109 -7.13 -34.67 -20.31
N MET A 110 -8.08 -33.80 -20.72
CA MET A 110 -7.88 -32.41 -21.28
C MET A 110 -8.95 -31.37 -20.93
N ILE A 111 -8.53 -30.15 -21.24
CA ILE A 111 -8.53 -28.98 -20.38
C ILE A 111 -7.84 -27.88 -21.24
N ASN A 112 -8.22 -26.59 -21.17
CA ASN A 112 -7.59 -25.43 -21.87
C ASN A 112 -6.04 -25.53 -21.93
N THR A 113 -5.41 -24.93 -22.94
CA THR A 113 -3.99 -25.17 -23.24
C THR A 113 -3.22 -23.86 -23.48
N SER A 114 -2.18 -23.61 -22.69
CA SER A 114 -0.93 -23.15 -23.32
C SER A 114 -0.28 -24.37 -23.97
N ILE A 115 0.00 -24.26 -25.27
CA ILE A 115 0.74 -25.29 -26.01
C ILE A 115 2.21 -24.94 -25.87
N ALA A 116 3.01 -25.89 -25.39
CA ALA A 116 4.46 -25.82 -25.51
C ALA A 116 4.96 -26.99 -26.39
N PRO A 117 5.88 -26.74 -27.34
CA PRO A 117 6.61 -27.79 -28.04
C PRO A 117 7.50 -28.59 -27.08
N ALA A 118 7.94 -29.77 -27.51
CA ALA A 118 8.76 -30.69 -26.71
C ALA A 118 10.07 -30.10 -26.12
N LEU A 119 10.59 -29.01 -26.70
CA LEU A 119 11.83 -28.35 -26.27
C LEU A 119 11.62 -27.21 -25.26
N ASP A 120 10.36 -26.89 -24.93
CA ASP A 120 10.05 -25.88 -23.92
C ASP A 120 10.18 -26.45 -22.50
N PRO A 121 10.72 -25.69 -21.54
CA PRO A 121 10.80 -26.13 -20.14
C PRO A 121 9.41 -26.42 -19.57
N VAL A 122 9.30 -27.40 -18.67
CA VAL A 122 8.03 -27.83 -18.07
C VAL A 122 7.86 -27.19 -16.69
N PRO A 123 6.93 -26.23 -16.51
CA PRO A 123 6.71 -25.56 -15.22
C PRO A 123 6.30 -26.55 -14.13
N GLY A 124 6.98 -26.49 -12.99
CA GLY A 124 6.64 -27.29 -11.81
C GLY A 124 6.87 -28.80 -11.91
N ALA A 125 7.58 -29.28 -12.94
CA ALA A 125 7.85 -30.71 -13.14
C ALA A 125 8.91 -31.30 -12.19
N CYS A 126 9.55 -30.48 -11.34
CA CYS A 126 10.40 -30.92 -10.24
C CYS A 126 9.78 -30.52 -8.90
N ASN A 127 8.50 -30.86 -8.70
CA ASN A 127 7.80 -30.60 -7.44
C ASN A 127 8.12 -31.65 -6.37
N MET A 128 8.49 -31.18 -5.17
CA MET A 128 8.58 -31.98 -3.94
C MET A 128 7.81 -31.37 -2.75
N GLU A 129 7.18 -30.20 -2.94
CA GLU A 129 6.53 -29.42 -1.86
C GLU A 129 5.00 -29.48 -1.90
N PHE A 130 4.41 -29.51 -3.10
CA PHE A 130 2.96 -29.40 -3.32
C PHE A 130 2.30 -30.74 -3.66
N ASN A 131 0.97 -30.75 -3.71
CA ASN A 131 0.17 -31.98 -3.82
C ASN A 131 0.07 -32.57 -5.24
N LEU A 132 0.64 -31.94 -6.27
CA LEU A 132 0.55 -32.39 -7.67
C LEU A 132 1.92 -32.86 -8.17
N ASP A 133 2.00 -33.99 -8.86
CA ASP A 133 3.28 -34.52 -9.36
C ASP A 133 4.00 -33.53 -10.30
N ILE A 134 3.23 -32.76 -11.08
CA ILE A 134 3.68 -31.59 -11.85
C ILE A 134 2.81 -30.41 -11.43
N ASP A 135 3.40 -29.39 -10.79
CA ASP A 135 2.67 -28.26 -10.23
C ASP A 135 3.02 -26.90 -10.86
N PRO A 136 2.33 -26.49 -11.93
CA PRO A 136 2.55 -25.21 -12.59
C PRO A 136 1.92 -24.03 -11.83
N ASN A 137 1.25 -24.28 -10.70
CA ASN A 137 0.52 -23.26 -9.98
C ASN A 137 1.49 -22.36 -9.21
N VAL A 138 1.18 -21.06 -9.21
CA VAL A 138 1.82 -20.10 -8.32
C VAL A 138 0.89 -19.93 -7.11
N TYR A 139 1.37 -20.29 -5.94
CA TYR A 139 0.66 -20.21 -4.67
C TYR A 139 0.86 -18.83 -4.04
N ILE A 140 -0.22 -18.11 -3.75
CA ILE A 140 -0.18 -16.83 -3.01
C ILE A 140 -0.47 -17.06 -1.52
N HIS A 141 0.37 -16.51 -0.65
CA HIS A 141 0.01 -16.21 0.74
C HIS A 141 0.23 -14.74 1.03
N TYR A 142 -0.81 -14.03 1.51
CA TYR A 142 -0.74 -12.62 1.86
C TYR A 142 -1.13 -12.37 3.31
N ASN A 143 -0.52 -11.33 3.89
CA ASN A 143 -0.96 -10.68 5.12
C ASN A 143 -1.07 -9.15 4.88
N LEU A 144 -1.34 -8.36 5.92
CA LEU A 144 -1.51 -6.90 5.81
C LEU A 144 -0.25 -6.16 5.29
N TYR A 145 0.93 -6.74 5.49
CA TYR A 145 2.21 -6.16 5.15
C TYR A 145 2.73 -6.66 3.81
N GLU A 146 2.72 -7.98 3.60
CA GLU A 146 3.40 -8.65 2.49
C GLU A 146 2.55 -9.69 1.77
N THR A 147 2.81 -9.85 0.48
CA THR A 147 2.28 -10.90 -0.39
C THR A 147 3.45 -11.74 -0.87
N THR A 148 3.47 -13.01 -0.48
CA THR A 148 4.45 -13.99 -0.94
C THR A 148 3.84 -14.84 -2.05
N ILE A 149 4.62 -15.12 -3.08
CA ILE A 149 4.31 -16.13 -4.09
C ILE A 149 5.31 -17.28 -3.98
N ARG A 150 4.85 -18.52 -4.14
CA ARG A 150 5.68 -19.74 -4.19
C ARG A 150 5.29 -20.57 -5.40
N PHE A 151 6.26 -21.28 -5.98
CA PHE A 151 6.02 -22.16 -7.13
C PHE A 151 6.99 -23.35 -7.10
N ALA A 152 6.61 -24.48 -7.70
CA ALA A 152 7.50 -25.63 -7.82
C ALA A 152 8.59 -25.38 -8.89
N PRO A 153 9.84 -25.85 -8.71
CA PRO A 153 10.87 -25.77 -9.74
C PRO A 153 10.45 -26.45 -11.07
N ALA A 154 10.90 -25.87 -12.18
CA ALA A 154 10.68 -26.43 -13.52
C ALA A 154 11.73 -27.49 -13.87
N ASN A 155 11.40 -28.32 -14.86
CA ASN A 155 12.34 -29.24 -15.49
C ASN A 155 12.57 -28.86 -16.97
N LEU A 156 13.55 -29.48 -17.61
CA LEU A 156 13.78 -29.35 -19.05
C LEU A 156 12.63 -30.00 -19.85
N GLY A 157 12.43 -29.53 -21.08
CA GLY A 157 11.51 -30.17 -22.04
C GLY A 157 12.00 -31.55 -22.48
N TYR A 158 11.05 -32.41 -22.85
CA TYR A 158 11.27 -33.78 -23.34
C TYR A 158 10.17 -34.17 -24.35
N GLU A 159 10.43 -35.13 -25.25
CA GLU A 159 9.47 -35.48 -26.29
C GLU A 159 8.28 -36.29 -25.77
N ARG A 160 7.14 -36.20 -26.49
CA ARG A 160 5.89 -36.84 -26.08
C ARG A 160 6.05 -38.37 -26.05
N GLY A 161 5.98 -38.92 -24.84
CA GLY A 161 6.10 -40.35 -24.59
C GLY A 161 7.49 -40.79 -24.09
N GLU A 162 8.46 -39.87 -24.07
CA GLU A 162 9.74 -40.10 -23.38
C GLU A 162 9.59 -39.97 -21.86
N THR A 163 10.57 -40.52 -21.13
CA THR A 163 10.71 -40.35 -19.68
C THR A 163 11.25 -38.96 -19.35
N PRO A 164 10.69 -38.27 -18.34
CA PRO A 164 11.19 -36.96 -17.93
C PRO A 164 12.65 -37.04 -17.45
N PRO A 165 13.48 -35.99 -17.69
CA PRO A 165 14.81 -35.88 -17.11
C PRO A 165 14.79 -35.93 -15.57
N VAL A 166 15.82 -36.50 -14.95
CA VAL A 166 15.88 -36.60 -13.49
C VAL A 166 16.07 -35.21 -12.86
N CYS A 167 15.27 -34.88 -11.85
CA CYS A 167 15.45 -33.68 -11.05
C CYS A 167 16.64 -33.85 -10.09
N ASP A 168 17.52 -32.85 -10.04
CA ASP A 168 18.57 -32.71 -9.02
C ASP A 168 19.62 -33.82 -8.93
N GLU A 169 19.89 -34.49 -10.05
CA GLU A 169 21.03 -35.40 -10.20
C GLU A 169 22.39 -34.66 -10.18
N SER A 170 22.48 -33.47 -10.81
CA SER A 170 23.66 -32.62 -10.75
C SER A 170 23.36 -31.13 -11.03
N ILE A 171 24.28 -30.25 -10.60
CA ILE A 171 24.24 -28.80 -10.83
C ILE A 171 24.90 -28.42 -12.18
N GLU A 172 25.08 -29.38 -13.09
CA GLU A 172 25.72 -29.12 -14.37
C GLU A 172 24.84 -28.29 -15.34
N PRO A 173 25.44 -27.55 -16.30
CA PRO A 173 24.69 -26.85 -17.36
C PRO A 173 23.89 -27.75 -18.31
N SER A 174 23.99 -29.07 -18.15
CA SER A 174 23.19 -30.10 -18.81
C SER A 174 21.79 -30.23 -18.19
N THR A 175 21.60 -29.91 -16.91
CA THR A 175 20.36 -30.18 -16.14
C THR A 175 19.45 -28.94 -15.98
N ARG A 176 18.37 -29.07 -15.18
CA ARG A 176 17.44 -27.97 -14.84
C ARG A 176 18.13 -26.75 -14.20
N TRP A 177 19.36 -26.90 -13.69
CA TRP A 177 20.08 -25.82 -13.00
C TRP A 177 20.46 -24.66 -13.92
N ARG A 178 20.39 -24.84 -15.25
CA ARG A 178 20.52 -23.75 -16.25
C ARG A 178 19.28 -22.85 -16.38
N LEU A 179 18.11 -23.29 -15.91
CA LEU A 179 16.86 -22.56 -16.07
C LEU A 179 16.85 -21.28 -15.23
N GLN A 180 16.17 -20.25 -15.75
CA GLN A 180 15.98 -18.95 -15.10
C GLN A 180 14.50 -18.62 -15.02
N TYR A 181 14.05 -18.04 -13.91
CA TYR A 181 12.65 -17.74 -13.65
C TYR A 181 12.46 -16.23 -13.60
N ASP A 182 11.95 -15.64 -14.69
CA ASP A 182 11.58 -14.23 -14.71
C ASP A 182 10.21 -14.07 -14.04
N VAL A 183 10.15 -13.32 -12.94
CA VAL A 183 8.91 -13.06 -12.19
C VAL A 183 8.28 -11.77 -12.67
N TYR A 184 7.01 -11.82 -13.03
CA TYR A 184 6.22 -10.70 -13.54
C TYR A 184 5.06 -10.34 -12.60
N GLN A 185 4.74 -9.06 -12.56
CA GLN A 185 3.52 -8.53 -11.94
C GLN A 185 2.73 -7.69 -12.95
N TYR A 186 1.41 -7.72 -12.83
CA TYR A 186 0.49 -6.88 -13.59
C TYR A 186 -0.57 -6.32 -12.66
N PHE A 187 -0.71 -4.99 -12.62
CA PHE A 187 -1.70 -4.32 -11.79
C PHE A 187 -3.02 -4.16 -12.55
N LEU A 188 -4.13 -4.53 -11.90
CA LEU A 188 -5.49 -4.28 -12.38
C LEU A 188 -5.87 -2.79 -12.17
N PRO A 189 -6.96 -2.29 -12.79
CA PRO A 189 -7.44 -0.93 -12.56
C PRO A 189 -7.70 -0.64 -11.08
N GLU A 190 -7.28 0.53 -10.59
CA GLU A 190 -7.52 0.97 -9.22
C GLU A 190 -9.03 1.10 -8.93
N ASN A 191 -9.43 0.75 -7.71
CA ASN A 191 -10.81 0.85 -7.23
C ASN A 191 -11.85 0.02 -8.02
N ASP A 192 -11.43 -0.84 -8.95
CA ASP A 192 -12.28 -1.80 -9.66
C ASP A 192 -12.13 -3.20 -9.06
N LEU A 193 -13.16 -3.66 -8.36
CA LEU A 193 -13.24 -4.99 -7.74
C LEU A 193 -14.15 -5.95 -8.54
N SER A 194 -14.46 -5.65 -9.80
CA SER A 194 -15.40 -6.43 -10.60
C SER A 194 -14.79 -7.71 -11.20
N GLU A 195 -15.63 -8.73 -11.41
CA GLU A 195 -15.21 -9.94 -12.14
C GLU A 195 -14.75 -9.62 -13.57
N ARG A 196 -15.31 -8.58 -14.19
CA ARG A 196 -14.99 -8.20 -15.58
C ARG A 196 -13.55 -7.69 -15.71
N SER A 197 -13.14 -6.76 -14.84
CA SER A 197 -11.78 -6.20 -14.86
C SER A 197 -10.75 -7.30 -14.57
N LEU A 198 -11.02 -8.14 -13.57
CA LEU A 198 -10.21 -9.30 -13.22
C LEU A 198 -10.03 -10.26 -14.41
N PHE A 199 -11.12 -10.75 -15.01
CA PHE A 199 -11.02 -11.71 -16.12
C PHE A 199 -10.41 -11.09 -17.38
N SER A 200 -10.67 -9.82 -17.69
CA SER A 200 -9.99 -9.13 -18.80
C SER A 200 -8.49 -8.96 -18.55
N GLY A 201 -8.09 -8.67 -17.30
CA GLY A 201 -6.70 -8.52 -16.93
C GLY A 201 -5.95 -9.84 -16.99
N ILE A 202 -6.54 -10.93 -16.49
CA ILE A 202 -5.99 -12.29 -16.63
C ILE A 202 -5.86 -12.66 -18.11
N GLN A 203 -6.88 -12.42 -18.93
CA GLN A 203 -6.82 -12.70 -20.37
C GLN A 203 -5.70 -11.93 -21.08
N ALA A 204 -5.44 -10.68 -20.67
CA ALA A 204 -4.36 -9.85 -21.22
C ALA A 204 -2.95 -10.35 -20.85
N VAL A 205 -2.80 -11.21 -19.83
CA VAL A 205 -1.49 -11.70 -19.34
C VAL A 205 -1.40 -13.24 -19.23
N ALA A 206 -2.34 -13.96 -19.84
CA ALA A 206 -2.39 -15.42 -19.78
C ALA A 206 -1.27 -16.11 -20.58
N ASP A 207 -0.85 -15.50 -21.69
CA ASP A 207 0.23 -15.98 -22.55
C ASP A 207 1.53 -15.19 -22.32
N ILE A 208 2.67 -15.81 -22.63
CA ILE A 208 4.02 -15.23 -22.51
C ILE A 208 4.14 -13.89 -23.25
N ARG A 209 3.46 -13.74 -24.41
CA ARG A 209 3.45 -12.47 -25.17
C ARG A 209 2.70 -11.38 -24.40
N GLY A 210 1.44 -11.65 -24.01
CA GLY A 210 0.63 -10.71 -23.24
C GLY A 210 1.28 -10.31 -21.91
N MET A 211 1.93 -11.26 -21.21
CA MET A 211 2.65 -10.94 -19.97
C MET A 211 3.93 -10.12 -20.21
N LYS A 212 4.64 -10.29 -21.34
CA LYS A 212 5.79 -9.45 -21.72
C LYS A 212 5.41 -8.07 -22.24
N GLU A 213 4.22 -7.94 -22.83
CA GLU A 213 3.69 -6.68 -23.38
C GLU A 213 3.02 -5.81 -22.31
N ASN A 214 2.22 -6.42 -21.42
CA ASN A 214 1.42 -5.72 -20.42
C ASN A 214 2.01 -5.77 -19.00
N GLY A 215 2.76 -6.83 -18.66
CA GLY A 215 3.32 -7.05 -17.33
C GLY A 215 4.71 -6.44 -17.14
N LYS A 216 5.02 -6.05 -15.90
CA LYS A 216 6.36 -5.61 -15.51
C LYS A 216 7.16 -6.81 -15.00
N ARG A 217 8.33 -7.08 -15.59
CA ARG A 217 9.30 -8.01 -14.99
C ARG A 217 9.93 -7.36 -13.77
N VAL A 218 9.82 -8.02 -12.63
CA VAL A 218 10.25 -7.50 -11.32
C VAL A 218 11.63 -8.04 -10.94
N MET A 219 11.87 -9.32 -11.19
CA MET A 219 13.15 -9.98 -10.91
C MET A 219 13.38 -11.18 -11.85
N THR A 220 14.60 -11.72 -11.82
CA THR A 220 14.93 -13.04 -12.34
C THR A 220 15.54 -13.85 -11.20
N LEU A 221 14.99 -15.03 -10.91
CA LEU A 221 15.56 -16.01 -9.98
C LEU A 221 16.35 -17.06 -10.76
N LEU A 222 17.45 -17.54 -10.18
CA LEU A 222 18.20 -18.70 -10.65
C LEU A 222 17.62 -19.99 -10.06
N SER A 223 17.89 -21.14 -10.68
CA SER A 223 17.55 -22.46 -10.11
C SER A 223 18.19 -22.77 -8.75
N SER A 224 19.18 -21.97 -8.31
CA SER A 224 19.81 -22.01 -6.98
C SER A 224 19.10 -21.15 -5.93
N ASP A 225 18.25 -20.22 -6.36
CA ASP A 225 17.50 -19.36 -5.45
C ASP A 225 16.25 -20.11 -4.97
N VAL A 226 15.70 -19.70 -3.82
CA VAL A 226 14.42 -20.23 -3.36
C VAL A 226 13.33 -19.81 -4.36
N SER A 227 12.44 -20.74 -4.75
CA SER A 227 11.33 -20.50 -5.69
C SER A 227 10.17 -19.71 -5.04
N MET A 228 10.52 -18.59 -4.42
CA MET A 228 9.65 -17.66 -3.72
C MET A 228 10.00 -16.22 -4.09
N ALA A 229 8.99 -15.38 -4.27
CA ALA A 229 9.16 -13.92 -4.33
C ALA A 229 8.21 -13.23 -3.35
N VAL A 230 8.65 -12.09 -2.80
CA VAL A 230 7.92 -11.33 -1.76
C VAL A 230 7.67 -9.90 -2.23
N PHE A 231 6.41 -9.48 -2.14
CA PHE A 231 5.91 -8.19 -2.60
C PHE A 231 5.22 -7.45 -1.46
N ASN A 232 5.12 -6.13 -1.58
CA ASN A 232 4.29 -5.33 -0.68
C ASN A 232 2.81 -5.69 -0.86
N SER A 233 2.09 -6.05 0.22
CA SER A 233 0.63 -6.20 0.13
C SER A 233 -0.01 -4.84 -0.06
N ILE A 234 -0.83 -4.68 -1.09
CA ILE A 234 -1.57 -3.43 -1.33
C ILE A 234 -3.06 -3.77 -1.23
N PRO A 235 -3.68 -3.77 -0.03
CA PRO A 235 -5.06 -4.21 0.14
C PRO A 235 -5.99 -3.41 -0.76
N GLY A 236 -6.90 -4.10 -1.46
CA GLY A 236 -7.90 -3.51 -2.35
C GLY A 236 -7.40 -3.26 -3.77
N GLN A 237 -6.08 -3.30 -4.00
CA GLN A 237 -5.50 -3.24 -5.34
C GLN A 237 -5.39 -4.64 -5.93
N GLY A 238 -5.99 -4.86 -7.10
CA GLY A 238 -5.85 -6.11 -7.83
C GLY A 238 -4.46 -6.26 -8.44
N VAL A 239 -3.81 -7.40 -8.20
CA VAL A 239 -2.51 -7.75 -8.79
C VAL A 239 -2.57 -9.18 -9.34
N VAL A 240 -2.04 -9.37 -10.55
CA VAL A 240 -1.79 -10.68 -11.15
C VAL A 240 -0.29 -10.93 -11.18
N TYR A 241 0.16 -12.03 -10.59
CA TYR A 241 1.55 -12.49 -10.62
C TYR A 241 1.67 -13.67 -11.58
N SER A 242 2.76 -13.72 -12.35
CA SER A 242 3.14 -14.91 -13.11
C SER A 242 4.65 -15.10 -13.11
N VAL A 243 5.09 -16.31 -13.43
CA VAL A 243 6.51 -16.67 -13.55
C VAL A 243 6.72 -17.25 -14.94
N ILE A 244 7.72 -16.76 -15.66
CA ILE A 244 8.12 -17.30 -16.97
C ILE A 244 9.48 -17.97 -16.80
N VAL A 245 9.51 -19.29 -16.92
CA VAL A 245 10.76 -20.05 -16.94
C VAL A 245 11.38 -19.97 -18.34
N ARG A 246 12.69 -19.77 -18.39
CA ARG A 246 13.49 -19.56 -19.59
C ARG A 246 14.64 -20.56 -19.64
N ASP A 247 14.84 -21.20 -20.78
CA ASP A 247 16.06 -21.94 -21.06
C ASP A 247 17.03 -21.03 -21.85
N PRO A 248 18.13 -20.55 -21.24
CA PRO A 248 19.08 -19.68 -21.93
C PRO A 248 19.89 -20.40 -23.03
N ARG A 249 19.89 -21.74 -23.06
CA ARG A 249 20.64 -22.54 -24.05
C ARG A 249 19.80 -22.83 -25.29
N LEU A 250 18.52 -23.14 -25.11
CA LEU A 250 17.58 -23.41 -26.21
C LEU A 250 16.78 -22.17 -26.65
N ASN A 251 16.86 -21.08 -25.87
CA ASN A 251 16.06 -19.86 -26.03
C ASN A 251 14.53 -20.11 -26.03
N THR A 252 14.12 -21.20 -25.39
CA THR A 252 12.71 -21.58 -25.16
C THR A 252 12.20 -21.02 -23.83
N SER A 253 10.88 -20.90 -23.68
CA SER A 253 10.29 -20.38 -22.45
C SER A 253 8.86 -20.84 -22.26
N ALA A 254 8.48 -21.20 -21.04
CA ALA A 254 7.12 -21.55 -20.66
C ALA A 254 6.61 -20.65 -19.52
N SER A 255 5.31 -20.40 -19.49
CA SER A 255 4.68 -19.67 -18.38
C SER A 255 4.13 -20.64 -17.34
N TYR A 256 4.37 -20.33 -16.07
CA TYR A 256 3.53 -20.78 -14.96
C TYR A 256 2.13 -20.17 -15.09
N VAL A 257 1.22 -20.67 -14.26
CA VAL A 257 -0.15 -20.16 -14.16
C VAL A 257 -0.15 -18.75 -13.56
N PRO A 258 -0.79 -17.76 -14.21
CA PRO A 258 -1.00 -16.46 -13.59
C PRO A 258 -1.98 -16.58 -12.43
N VAL A 259 -1.62 -16.02 -11.28
CA VAL A 259 -2.42 -16.05 -10.05
C VAL A 259 -2.73 -14.63 -9.59
N HIS A 260 -3.92 -14.40 -9.05
CA HIS A 260 -4.39 -13.05 -8.71
C HIS A 260 -4.71 -12.90 -7.23
N THR A 261 -4.57 -11.68 -6.71
CA THR A 261 -4.98 -11.32 -5.35
C THR A 261 -5.37 -9.83 -5.29
N TYR A 262 -6.18 -9.48 -4.31
CA TYR A 262 -6.43 -8.10 -3.89
C TYR A 262 -5.85 -7.79 -2.50
N ALA A 263 -5.04 -8.70 -1.94
CA ALA A 263 -4.52 -8.67 -0.56
C ALA A 263 -5.60 -8.45 0.52
N CYS A 264 -6.83 -8.88 0.23
CA CYS A 264 -8.02 -8.80 1.09
C CYS A 264 -8.99 -9.93 0.72
N SER A 265 -9.98 -10.21 1.58
CA SER A 265 -10.98 -11.25 1.35
C SER A 265 -12.28 -10.66 0.80
N PHE A 266 -12.90 -11.32 -0.19
CA PHE A 266 -14.27 -10.99 -0.62
C PHE A 266 -15.36 -11.68 0.23
N ALA A 267 -14.98 -12.64 1.07
CA ALA A 267 -15.90 -13.45 1.88
C ALA A 267 -15.92 -13.07 3.37
N SER A 268 -14.92 -12.33 3.86
CA SER A 268 -14.88 -11.85 5.25
C SER A 268 -15.81 -10.66 5.45
N THR A 269 -16.67 -10.73 6.47
CA THR A 269 -17.53 -9.60 6.87
C THR A 269 -16.82 -8.59 7.77
N LEU A 270 -15.64 -8.92 8.29
CA LEU A 270 -14.84 -8.07 9.18
C LEU A 270 -13.70 -7.38 8.41
N ASP A 271 -12.98 -8.14 7.58
CA ASP A 271 -11.85 -7.68 6.74
C ASP A 271 -12.16 -7.91 5.26
N GLY A 272 -13.29 -7.37 4.82
CA GLY A 272 -13.75 -7.46 3.43
C GLY A 272 -13.01 -6.47 2.53
N CYS A 273 -12.74 -6.82 1.26
CA CYS A 273 -12.18 -5.89 0.27
C CYS A 273 -12.98 -4.57 0.13
N GLN A 274 -14.26 -4.59 0.48
CA GLN A 274 -15.17 -3.44 0.48
C GLN A 274 -15.12 -2.60 1.78
N THR A 275 -14.49 -3.09 2.86
CA THR A 275 -14.43 -2.43 4.18
C THR A 275 -13.09 -1.75 4.49
N LEU A 276 -12.13 -1.78 3.56
CA LEU A 276 -10.74 -1.31 3.72
C LEU A 276 -10.56 0.15 4.18
N GLY A 277 -11.58 0.99 4.07
CA GLY A 277 -11.61 2.31 4.67
C GLY A 277 -12.45 2.33 5.95
N LYS A 278 -11.87 1.88 7.08
CA LYS A 278 -12.47 2.01 8.42
C LYS A 278 -12.92 3.46 8.67
N ILE A 279 -14.09 3.63 9.30
CA ILE A 279 -14.69 4.95 9.55
C ILE A 279 -13.76 5.81 10.42
N SER A 280 -13.11 5.21 11.42
CA SER A 280 -12.10 5.86 12.27
C SER A 280 -10.95 6.47 11.46
N THR A 281 -10.37 5.71 10.53
CA THR A 281 -9.30 6.14 9.62
C THR A 281 -9.76 7.29 8.72
N LYS A 282 -10.98 7.23 8.17
CA LYS A 282 -11.58 8.29 7.35
C LYS A 282 -11.78 9.59 8.14
N VAL A 283 -12.34 9.50 9.35
CA VAL A 283 -12.53 10.66 10.25
C VAL A 283 -11.19 11.25 10.67
N PHE A 284 -10.20 10.43 11.00
CA PHE A 284 -8.86 10.89 11.37
C PHE A 284 -8.16 11.64 10.23
N PHE A 285 -8.12 11.06 9.03
CA PHE A 285 -7.44 11.71 7.90
C PHE A 285 -8.20 12.92 7.36
N THR A 286 -9.55 12.98 7.42
CA THR A 286 -10.28 14.21 7.06
C THR A 286 -9.99 15.37 7.99
N ILE A 287 -10.02 15.17 9.31
CA ILE A 287 -9.67 16.20 10.28
C ILE A 287 -8.21 16.65 10.06
N THR A 288 -7.31 15.69 9.84
CA THR A 288 -5.89 15.96 9.56
C THR A 288 -5.69 16.73 8.25
N GLY A 289 -6.42 16.41 7.19
CA GLY A 289 -6.36 17.11 5.90
C GLY A 289 -6.93 18.52 5.94
N LEU A 290 -8.03 18.75 6.69
CA LEU A 290 -8.57 20.08 6.93
C LEU A 290 -7.57 20.95 7.70
N ALA A 291 -6.94 20.41 8.76
CA ALA A 291 -5.86 21.08 9.46
C ALA A 291 -4.64 21.32 8.55
N GLY A 292 -4.27 20.34 7.73
CA GLY A 292 -3.20 20.42 6.74
C GLY A 292 -3.40 21.52 5.71
N LEU A 293 -4.63 21.73 5.22
CA LEU A 293 -4.98 22.83 4.32
C LEU A 293 -4.80 24.20 5.00
N VAL A 294 -5.22 24.34 6.26
CA VAL A 294 -5.01 25.57 7.05
C VAL A 294 -3.51 25.84 7.25
N VAL A 295 -2.72 24.81 7.58
CA VAL A 295 -1.25 24.91 7.71
C VAL A 295 -0.59 25.25 6.37
N CYS A 296 -1.06 24.68 5.25
CA CYS A 296 -0.53 24.88 3.91
C CYS A 296 -0.63 26.35 3.43
N PHE A 297 -1.70 27.07 3.80
CA PHE A 297 -1.91 28.47 3.38
C PHE A 297 -1.68 29.53 4.47
N PHE A 298 -1.72 29.14 5.74
CA PHE A 298 -1.68 30.09 6.88
C PHE A 298 -0.77 29.63 8.04
N GLY A 299 -0.03 28.52 7.91
CA GLY A 299 0.78 27.93 8.98
C GLY A 299 1.73 28.92 9.65
N HIS A 300 2.65 29.52 8.88
CA HIS A 300 3.64 30.46 9.42
C HIS A 300 2.99 31.71 10.08
N ARG A 301 1.86 32.19 9.54
CA ARG A 301 1.08 33.29 10.13
C ARG A 301 0.48 32.91 11.48
N PHE A 302 -0.02 31.68 11.60
CA PHE A 302 -0.59 31.13 12.83
C PHE A 302 0.38 30.12 13.47
N PHE A 303 1.62 30.55 13.70
CA PHE A 303 2.72 29.72 14.19
C PHE A 303 2.35 28.80 15.38
N LYS A 304 1.50 29.24 16.32
CA LYS A 304 1.00 28.38 17.42
C LYS A 304 0.21 27.16 16.93
N CYS A 305 -0.61 27.32 15.90
CA CYS A 305 -1.39 26.25 15.28
C CYS A 305 -0.48 25.33 14.46
N GLU A 306 0.48 25.90 13.71
CA GLU A 306 1.51 25.13 13.01
C GLU A 306 2.30 24.23 13.98
N LEU A 307 2.88 24.81 15.05
CA LEU A 307 3.64 24.06 16.05
C LEU A 307 2.80 22.97 16.71
N PHE A 308 1.51 23.23 16.97
CA PHE A 308 0.60 22.21 17.48
C PHE A 308 0.41 21.07 16.48
N CYS A 309 0.11 21.37 15.21
CA CYS A 309 -0.09 20.37 14.17
C CYS A 309 1.19 19.55 13.88
N MET A 310 2.34 20.20 13.78
CA MET A 310 3.63 19.52 13.53
C MET A 310 4.04 18.64 14.72
N GLY A 311 3.89 19.15 15.95
CA GLY A 311 4.12 18.36 17.17
C GLY A 311 3.13 17.21 17.33
N PHE A 312 1.87 17.41 16.94
CA PHE A 312 0.85 16.37 16.88
C PHE A 312 1.23 15.27 15.90
N SER A 313 1.55 15.61 14.64
CA SER A 313 1.91 14.61 13.62
C SER A 313 3.18 13.85 13.98
N PHE A 314 4.21 14.53 14.50
CA PHE A 314 5.47 13.90 14.93
C PHE A 314 5.24 12.90 16.08
N ALA A 315 4.57 13.34 17.15
CA ALA A 315 4.32 12.48 18.31
C ALA A 315 3.33 11.36 17.99
N ALA A 316 2.24 11.64 17.27
CA ALA A 316 1.27 10.62 16.88
C ALA A 316 1.92 9.54 16.01
N PHE A 317 2.73 9.89 15.01
CA PHE A 317 3.44 8.92 14.18
C PHE A 317 4.42 8.06 14.99
N PHE A 318 5.29 8.70 15.78
CA PHE A 318 6.30 7.99 16.58
C PHE A 318 5.66 7.04 17.60
N PHE A 319 4.65 7.49 18.33
CA PHE A 319 3.95 6.65 19.31
C PHE A 319 3.01 5.64 18.67
N PHE A 320 2.44 5.89 17.49
CA PHE A 320 1.71 4.87 16.73
C PHE A 320 2.64 3.68 16.39
N VAL A 321 3.86 3.97 15.92
CA VAL A 321 4.88 2.93 15.68
C VAL A 321 5.21 2.20 16.97
N LEU A 322 5.54 2.92 18.05
CA LEU A 322 5.91 2.32 19.34
C LEU A 322 4.80 1.41 19.89
N ILE A 323 3.56 1.91 20.00
CA ILE A 323 2.40 1.17 20.52
C ILE A 323 2.12 -0.06 19.66
N THR A 324 2.17 0.06 18.33
CA THR A 324 1.89 -1.08 17.42
C THR A 324 2.97 -2.16 17.52
N ARG A 325 4.22 -1.79 17.87
CA ARG A 325 5.31 -2.75 18.09
C ARG A 325 5.32 -3.38 19.47
N THR A 326 4.83 -2.70 20.51
CA THR A 326 4.92 -3.19 21.91
C THR A 326 3.61 -3.74 22.47
N THR A 327 2.48 -3.55 21.77
CA THR A 327 1.16 -3.95 22.28
C THR A 327 0.27 -4.59 21.23
N GLU A 328 -0.50 -5.61 21.62
CA GLU A 328 -1.48 -6.32 20.77
C GLU A 328 -2.88 -5.66 20.78
N LEU A 329 -2.95 -4.33 20.95
CA LEU A 329 -4.22 -3.60 20.98
C LEU A 329 -4.92 -3.57 19.61
N GLU A 330 -6.25 -3.49 19.62
CA GLU A 330 -7.04 -3.28 18.41
C GLU A 330 -6.67 -1.97 17.69
N TYR A 331 -6.75 -1.96 16.35
CA TYR A 331 -6.36 -0.82 15.51
C TYR A 331 -7.00 0.51 15.95
N ASP A 332 -8.29 0.50 16.25
CA ASP A 332 -9.04 1.72 16.58
C ASP A 332 -8.60 2.30 17.94
N LEU A 333 -8.23 1.44 18.89
CA LEU A 333 -7.65 1.83 20.17
C LEU A 333 -6.21 2.33 20.01
N ARG A 334 -5.39 1.69 19.17
CA ARG A 334 -4.03 2.17 18.82
C ARG A 334 -4.08 3.57 18.19
N LEU A 335 -5.00 3.78 17.25
CA LEU A 335 -5.20 5.07 16.58
C LEU A 335 -5.65 6.14 17.60
N ALA A 336 -6.64 5.85 18.43
CA ALA A 336 -7.11 6.77 19.47
C ALA A 336 -6.01 7.15 20.48
N LEU A 337 -5.24 6.18 20.98
CA LEU A 337 -4.12 6.44 21.90
C LEU A 337 -3.02 7.28 21.23
N SER A 338 -2.66 6.97 19.98
CA SER A 338 -1.67 7.76 19.23
C SER A 338 -2.14 9.20 18.99
N ALA A 339 -3.44 9.43 18.76
CA ALA A 339 -4.01 10.77 18.62
C ALA A 339 -3.98 11.55 19.95
N VAL A 340 -4.31 10.91 21.07
CA VAL A 340 -4.23 11.53 22.41
C VAL A 340 -2.78 11.93 22.74
N ILE A 341 -1.81 11.04 22.49
CA ILE A 341 -0.39 11.34 22.68
C ILE A 341 0.08 12.42 21.70
N GLY A 342 -0.45 12.43 20.47
CA GLY A 342 -0.29 13.52 19.51
C GLY A 342 -0.71 14.87 20.09
N VAL A 343 -1.89 14.98 20.70
CA VAL A 343 -2.34 16.23 21.34
C VAL A 343 -1.36 16.67 22.43
N VAL A 344 -0.87 15.74 23.26
CA VAL A 344 0.15 16.04 24.27
C VAL A 344 1.45 16.53 23.61
N GLY A 345 1.93 15.89 22.54
CA GLY A 345 3.11 16.31 21.79
C GLY A 345 2.98 17.71 21.17
N GLY A 346 1.84 18.01 20.56
CA GLY A 346 1.51 19.34 20.03
C GLY A 346 1.49 20.41 21.12
N VAL A 347 0.87 20.14 22.28
CA VAL A 347 0.88 21.05 23.43
C VAL A 347 2.29 21.24 23.97
N LEU A 348 3.08 20.18 24.15
CA LEU A 348 4.46 20.26 24.64
C LEU A 348 5.35 21.12 23.72
N LEU A 349 5.20 20.99 22.40
CA LEU A 349 5.99 21.74 21.43
C LEU A 349 5.62 23.23 21.44
N VAL A 350 4.32 23.56 21.49
CA VAL A 350 3.84 24.94 21.69
C VAL A 350 4.31 25.53 23.02
N MET A 351 4.26 24.75 24.10
CA MET A 351 4.69 25.18 25.44
C MET A 351 6.21 25.39 25.51
N SER A 352 6.99 24.56 24.83
CA SER A 352 8.45 24.72 24.71
C SER A 352 8.80 26.04 24.01
N TRP A 353 8.18 26.34 22.86
CA TRP A 353 8.33 27.64 22.20
C TRP A 353 7.88 28.79 23.10
N TRP A 354 6.72 28.66 23.75
CA TRP A 354 6.16 29.69 24.63
C TRP A 354 7.09 30.01 25.82
N ARG A 355 7.67 28.98 26.45
CA ARG A 355 8.47 29.10 27.68
C ARG A 355 9.94 29.48 27.45
N PHE A 356 10.56 28.94 26.41
CA PHE A 356 11.99 29.12 26.13
C PHE A 356 12.27 30.12 25.00
N GLY A 357 11.29 30.40 24.13
CA GLY A 357 11.51 31.18 22.91
C GLY A 357 12.48 30.54 21.91
N SER A 358 12.86 29.27 22.13
CA SER A 358 13.80 28.55 21.27
C SER A 358 13.14 28.16 19.95
N VAL A 359 13.16 29.09 19.00
CA VAL A 359 12.68 28.85 17.63
C VAL A 359 13.47 27.70 17.00
N MET A 360 14.78 27.62 17.25
CA MET A 360 15.68 26.61 16.66
C MET A 360 15.25 25.18 17.00
N ALA A 361 14.86 24.90 18.26
CA ALA A 361 14.37 23.57 18.64
C ALA A 361 13.07 23.19 17.89
N CYS A 362 12.20 24.17 17.62
CA CYS A 362 10.97 23.97 16.86
C CYS A 362 11.27 23.73 15.37
N ILE A 363 12.16 24.53 14.79
CA ILE A 363 12.62 24.40 13.39
C ILE A 363 13.26 23.03 13.15
N VAL A 364 13.98 22.47 14.11
CA VAL A 364 14.53 21.10 13.98
C VAL A 364 13.40 20.07 13.86
N VAL A 365 12.36 20.10 14.69
CA VAL A 365 11.23 19.14 14.57
C VAL A 365 10.47 19.33 13.25
N VAL A 366 10.21 20.59 12.86
CA VAL A 366 9.56 20.92 11.58
C VAL A 366 10.42 20.46 10.39
N GLY A 367 11.73 20.68 10.43
CA GLY A 367 12.67 20.23 9.41
C GLY A 367 12.85 18.70 9.36
N LEU A 368 12.75 17.99 10.49
CA LEU A 368 12.71 16.53 10.54
C LEU A 368 11.44 15.97 9.89
N MET A 369 10.28 16.63 10.04
CA MET A 369 9.05 16.22 9.36
C MET A 369 9.15 16.39 7.83
N LEU A 370 9.75 17.50 7.36
CA LEU A 370 10.04 17.68 5.93
C LEU A 370 11.09 16.67 5.44
N GLY A 371 12.14 16.44 6.22
CA GLY A 371 13.19 15.45 5.93
C GLY A 371 12.63 14.04 5.83
N PHE A 372 11.74 13.64 6.74
CA PHE A 372 11.02 12.37 6.70
C PHE A 372 10.21 12.23 5.41
N LEU A 373 9.45 13.26 5.02
CA LEU A 373 8.64 13.22 3.80
C LEU A 373 9.50 13.18 2.53
N ILE A 374 10.58 13.97 2.47
CA ILE A 374 11.54 13.94 1.34
C ILE A 374 12.22 12.57 1.25
N ALA A 375 12.76 12.03 2.36
CA ALA A 375 13.37 10.70 2.38
C ALA A 375 12.40 9.60 1.95
N SER A 376 11.14 9.69 2.42
CA SER A 376 10.06 8.79 2.00
C SER A 376 9.78 8.89 0.49
N THR A 377 9.70 10.10 -0.08
CA THR A 377 9.49 10.26 -1.53
C THR A 377 10.65 9.73 -2.36
N VAL A 378 11.90 9.97 -1.97
CA VAL A 378 13.08 9.51 -2.72
C VAL A 378 13.12 7.99 -2.76
N LEU A 379 12.86 7.34 -1.62
CA LEU A 379 12.83 5.87 -1.52
C LEU A 379 11.53 5.23 -2.03
N PHE A 380 10.52 6.03 -2.38
CA PHE A 380 9.32 5.59 -3.11
C PHE A 380 9.53 5.63 -4.64
N THR A 381 10.52 6.37 -5.13
CA THR A 381 10.95 6.26 -6.55
C THR A 381 11.74 4.96 -6.80
N PRO A 382 11.99 4.56 -8.06
CA PRO A 382 12.82 3.39 -8.37
C PRO A 382 14.24 3.38 -7.78
N LEU A 383 14.71 4.52 -7.23
CA LEU A 383 15.94 4.57 -6.43
C LEU A 383 15.85 3.73 -5.14
N GLY A 384 14.66 3.55 -4.57
CA GLY A 384 14.43 2.71 -3.38
C GLY A 384 14.47 1.20 -3.66
N ASP A 385 14.23 0.79 -4.91
CA ASP A 385 14.11 -0.62 -5.32
C ASP A 385 15.44 -1.26 -5.75
N ILE A 386 16.57 -0.54 -5.58
CA ILE A 386 17.89 -1.11 -5.90
C ILE A 386 18.23 -2.28 -4.97
N ASN A 387 18.86 -3.32 -5.54
CA ASN A 387 19.21 -4.56 -4.85
C ASN A 387 19.94 -4.34 -3.51
N VAL A 388 20.74 -3.27 -3.39
CA VAL A 388 21.48 -2.90 -2.16
C VAL A 388 20.54 -2.59 -0.98
N PHE A 389 19.47 -1.82 -1.20
CA PHE A 389 18.49 -1.46 -0.16
C PHE A 389 17.53 -2.61 0.17
N ARG A 390 17.35 -3.56 -0.75
CA ARG A 390 16.61 -4.82 -0.54
C ARG A 390 17.42 -5.83 0.30
N GLN A 391 18.71 -5.97 0.03
CA GLN A 391 19.56 -6.95 0.73
C GLN A 391 20.04 -6.48 2.12
N SER A 392 20.03 -5.18 2.40
CA SER A 392 20.61 -4.65 3.65
C SER A 392 19.77 -3.54 4.31
N ASP A 393 19.05 -3.89 5.38
CA ASP A 393 18.28 -2.93 6.18
C ASP A 393 19.14 -1.82 6.77
N VAL A 394 20.38 -2.15 7.18
CA VAL A 394 21.31 -1.18 7.77
C VAL A 394 21.58 -0.05 6.78
N VAL A 395 21.82 -0.37 5.51
CA VAL A 395 22.11 0.65 4.48
C VAL A 395 20.86 1.49 4.18
N PHE A 396 19.67 0.87 4.12
CA PHE A 396 18.42 1.59 3.98
C PHE A 396 18.17 2.56 5.14
N TRP A 397 18.26 2.11 6.39
CA TRP A 397 18.00 2.96 7.55
C TRP A 397 19.04 4.06 7.74
N VAL A 398 20.32 3.78 7.47
CA VAL A 398 21.38 4.80 7.50
C VAL A 398 21.13 5.86 6.42
N THR A 399 20.86 5.47 5.17
CA THR A 399 20.60 6.44 4.10
C THR A 399 19.32 7.25 4.34
N PHE A 400 18.25 6.62 4.82
CA PHE A 400 17.02 7.30 5.24
C PHE A 400 17.33 8.35 6.32
N CYS A 401 17.95 7.96 7.44
CA CYS A 401 18.30 8.85 8.54
C CYS A 401 19.24 10.00 8.10
N CYS A 402 20.20 9.74 7.21
CA CYS A 402 21.04 10.79 6.62
C CYS A 402 20.22 11.85 5.88
N ILE A 403 19.29 11.45 5.00
CA ILE A 403 18.42 12.40 4.29
C ILE A 403 17.55 13.18 5.30
N VAL A 404 16.95 12.48 6.28
CA VAL A 404 16.10 13.09 7.32
C VAL A 404 16.85 14.15 8.13
N ILE A 405 18.15 13.96 8.41
CA ILE A 405 18.98 14.89 9.20
C ILE A 405 19.58 16.02 8.36
N ILE A 406 19.93 15.77 7.08
CA ILE A 406 20.49 16.80 6.19
C ILE A 406 19.49 17.95 5.95
N VAL A 407 18.20 17.66 5.81
CA VAL A 407 17.15 18.66 5.55
C VAL A 407 17.04 19.73 6.65
N PRO A 408 16.88 19.41 7.96
CA PRO A 408 16.89 20.43 9.01
C PRO A 408 18.24 21.15 9.12
N LEU A 409 19.38 20.46 8.92
CA LEU A 409 20.70 21.12 8.94
C LEU A 409 20.86 22.17 7.84
N PHE A 410 20.32 21.93 6.65
CA PHE A 410 20.28 22.91 5.57
C PHE A 410 19.38 24.11 5.95
N PHE A 411 18.17 23.85 6.43
CA PHE A 411 17.20 24.91 6.76
C PHE A 411 17.53 25.69 8.04
N VAL A 412 18.44 25.22 8.91
CA VAL A 412 19.02 26.02 10.01
C VAL A 412 19.62 27.34 9.51
N ARG A 413 20.13 27.40 8.27
CA ARG A 413 20.69 28.62 7.67
C ARG A 413 19.63 29.66 7.26
N TRP A 414 18.42 29.19 6.92
CA TRP A 414 17.28 29.99 6.45
C TRP A 414 15.96 29.47 7.07
N PRO A 415 15.79 29.65 8.39
CA PRO A 415 14.77 28.94 9.14
C PRO A 415 13.33 29.32 8.77
N ARG A 416 13.10 30.60 8.41
CA ARG A 416 11.80 31.08 7.91
C ARG A 416 11.39 30.36 6.62
N GLU A 417 12.29 30.30 5.65
CA GLU A 417 12.04 29.69 4.35
C GLU A 417 11.78 28.19 4.49
N GLY A 418 12.57 27.50 5.33
CA GLY A 418 12.35 26.09 5.66
C GLY A 418 10.99 25.84 6.35
N ASN A 419 10.60 26.69 7.29
CA ASN A 419 9.32 26.58 7.99
C ASN A 419 8.12 26.75 7.02
N ILE A 420 8.19 27.75 6.14
CA ILE A 420 7.17 27.99 5.11
C ILE A 420 7.14 26.85 4.08
N ALA A 421 8.30 26.35 3.65
CA ALA A 421 8.41 25.18 2.77
C ALA A 421 7.78 23.93 3.40
N THR A 422 8.08 23.63 4.67
CA THR A 422 7.47 22.51 5.39
C THR A 422 5.95 22.67 5.50
N CYS A 423 5.46 23.86 5.87
CA CYS A 423 4.02 24.13 5.91
C CYS A 423 3.33 23.80 4.59
N GLY A 424 3.87 24.27 3.46
CA GLY A 424 3.31 24.01 2.14
C GLY A 424 3.34 22.53 1.76
N VAL A 425 4.51 21.88 1.82
CA VAL A 425 4.67 20.50 1.34
C VAL A 425 3.96 19.48 2.23
N VAL A 426 4.16 19.56 3.56
CA VAL A 426 3.55 18.62 4.53
C VAL A 426 2.05 18.90 4.68
N GLY A 427 1.64 20.17 4.70
CA GLY A 427 0.23 20.56 4.74
C GLY A 427 -0.53 20.10 3.50
N ALA A 428 0.05 20.25 2.31
CA ALA A 428 -0.53 19.71 1.07
C ALA A 428 -0.57 18.18 1.07
N TYR A 429 0.48 17.49 1.56
CA TYR A 429 0.48 16.02 1.64
C TYR A 429 -0.62 15.48 2.58
N ALA A 430 -0.91 16.17 3.69
CA ALA A 430 -2.02 15.81 4.56
C ALA A 430 -3.39 15.89 3.86
N VAL A 431 -3.57 16.79 2.88
CA VAL A 431 -4.77 16.83 2.02
C VAL A 431 -4.83 15.61 1.08
N ILE A 432 -3.69 15.20 0.51
CA ILE A 432 -3.61 13.98 -0.31
C ILE A 432 -3.99 12.74 0.50
N LEU A 433 -3.50 12.60 1.73
CA LEU A 433 -3.88 11.51 2.65
C LEU A 433 -5.38 11.52 2.98
N ALA A 434 -6.00 12.69 3.09
CA ALA A 434 -7.44 12.81 3.31
C ALA A 434 -8.26 12.35 2.10
N VAL A 435 -7.84 12.70 0.88
CA VAL A 435 -8.48 12.21 -0.36
C VAL A 435 -8.28 10.71 -0.51
N ASN A 436 -7.08 10.20 -0.21
CA ASN A 436 -6.76 8.77 -0.23
C ASN A 436 -7.66 7.92 0.69
N ALA A 437 -8.25 8.50 1.74
CA ALA A 437 -9.18 7.79 2.60
C ALA A 437 -10.55 7.48 1.94
N TYR A 438 -10.84 8.09 0.78
CA TYR A 438 -12.09 7.89 0.02
C TYR A 438 -11.85 7.37 -1.39
N ILE A 439 -10.80 7.85 -2.06
CA ILE A 439 -10.37 7.43 -3.40
C ILE A 439 -9.10 6.63 -3.21
N TYR A 440 -9.02 5.43 -3.75
CA TYR A 440 -7.78 4.66 -3.72
C TYR A 440 -6.68 5.38 -4.51
N THR A 441 -5.50 5.57 -3.92
CA THR A 441 -4.34 6.17 -4.61
C THR A 441 -3.05 5.53 -4.10
N SER A 442 -2.03 5.41 -4.95
CA SER A 442 -0.74 4.86 -4.53
C SER A 442 0.05 5.82 -3.63
N LEU A 443 -0.26 7.12 -3.64
CA LEU A 443 0.52 8.15 -2.93
C LEU A 443 0.57 8.00 -1.41
N SER A 444 -0.41 7.36 -0.78
CA SER A 444 -0.33 7.04 0.65
C SER A 444 0.82 6.08 0.99
N PHE A 445 1.26 5.26 0.02
CA PHE A 445 2.37 4.34 0.18
C PHE A 445 3.74 5.01 0.26
N ILE A 446 3.87 6.31 -0.06
CA ILE A 446 5.05 7.12 0.26
C ILE A 446 5.38 6.98 1.75
N THR A 447 4.42 7.25 2.63
CA THR A 447 4.62 7.13 4.08
C THR A 447 4.26 5.75 4.65
N LEU A 448 3.31 5.02 4.03
CA LEU A 448 2.95 3.68 4.52
C LEU A 448 4.08 2.65 4.29
N ASN A 449 4.88 2.74 3.22
CA ASN A 449 6.01 1.81 3.02
C ASN A 449 7.05 1.94 4.15
N ILE A 450 7.39 3.17 4.56
CA ILE A 450 8.26 3.42 5.71
C ILE A 450 7.62 2.90 7.00
N LEU A 451 6.32 3.16 7.21
CA LEU A 451 5.59 2.65 8.38
C LEU A 451 5.61 1.12 8.44
N LYS A 452 5.35 0.43 7.32
CA LYS A 452 5.40 -1.04 7.27
C LYS A 452 6.80 -1.59 7.60
N ARG A 453 7.87 -0.97 7.08
CA ARG A 453 9.26 -1.35 7.41
C ARG A 453 9.64 -1.05 8.87
N LEU A 454 9.06 -0.01 9.48
CA LEU A 454 9.21 0.23 10.92
C LEU A 454 8.50 -0.83 11.77
N LEU A 455 7.35 -1.33 11.33
CA LEU A 455 6.52 -2.28 12.08
C LEU A 455 6.98 -3.74 11.93
N ASN A 456 7.38 -4.16 10.72
CA ASN A 456 7.82 -5.52 10.43
C ASN A 456 9.34 -5.58 10.23
N ASN A 457 10.05 -6.28 11.12
CA ASN A 457 11.50 -6.48 11.02
C ASN A 457 11.92 -7.31 9.79
N ASN A 458 11.04 -8.14 9.26
CA ASN A 458 11.32 -9.01 8.11
C ASN A 458 10.99 -8.32 6.78
N PHE A 459 10.68 -7.01 6.79
CA PHE A 459 10.18 -6.28 5.62
C PHE A 459 11.25 -6.00 4.54
N SER A 460 12.49 -6.44 4.75
CA SER A 460 13.66 -6.09 3.93
C SER A 460 13.57 -6.54 2.47
N ALA A 461 12.89 -7.65 2.20
CA ALA A 461 12.86 -8.30 0.88
C ALA A 461 11.86 -7.72 -0.14
N MET A 462 11.06 -6.70 0.22
CA MET A 462 9.92 -6.28 -0.60
C MET A 462 10.23 -5.28 -1.71
N PHE A 463 9.69 -5.58 -2.89
CA PHE A 463 9.50 -4.60 -3.96
C PHE A 463 8.51 -3.53 -3.51
N THR A 464 8.90 -2.27 -3.69
CA THR A 464 8.08 -1.10 -3.35
C THR A 464 7.26 -0.58 -4.53
N ASP A 465 7.26 -1.32 -5.64
CA ASP A 465 6.44 -1.06 -6.82
C ASP A 465 4.97 -0.91 -6.45
N VAL A 466 4.41 0.21 -6.89
CA VAL A 466 2.99 0.52 -6.87
C VAL A 466 2.51 0.70 -8.31
N PRO A 467 1.20 0.50 -8.59
CA PRO A 467 0.63 1.06 -9.80
C PRO A 467 0.78 2.59 -9.76
N PHE A 468 1.14 3.19 -10.89
CA PHE A 468 0.96 4.63 -11.13
C PHE A 468 -0.10 4.78 -12.20
N GLN A 469 -1.35 5.02 -11.78
CA GLN A 469 -2.46 5.20 -12.71
C GLN A 469 -2.77 6.69 -12.95
N THR A 470 -3.74 6.96 -13.81
CA THR A 470 -4.15 8.34 -14.17
C THR A 470 -4.61 9.14 -12.94
N THR A 471 -5.25 8.47 -11.99
CA THR A 471 -5.55 8.91 -10.62
C THR A 471 -4.33 9.48 -9.91
N ASP A 472 -3.23 8.75 -9.87
CA ASP A 472 -2.00 9.19 -9.20
C ASP A 472 -1.34 10.38 -9.89
N TYR A 473 -1.27 10.39 -11.23
CA TYR A 473 -0.74 11.54 -11.96
C TYR A 473 -1.54 12.82 -11.67
N ILE A 474 -2.87 12.72 -11.59
CA ILE A 474 -3.73 13.83 -11.17
C ILE A 474 -3.41 14.23 -9.72
N MET A 475 -3.31 13.28 -8.79
CA MET A 475 -3.07 13.57 -7.37
C MET A 475 -1.67 14.12 -7.10
N ILE A 476 -0.64 13.71 -7.84
CA ILE A 476 0.70 14.32 -7.83
C ILE A 476 0.62 15.77 -8.31
N SER A 477 -0.11 16.04 -9.40
CA SER A 477 -0.28 17.41 -9.90
C SER A 477 -0.98 18.31 -8.87
N VAL A 478 -2.02 17.80 -8.21
CA VAL A 478 -2.73 18.49 -7.12
C VAL A 478 -1.79 18.73 -5.94
N TRP A 479 -0.97 17.76 -5.55
CA TRP A 479 -0.02 17.91 -4.45
C TRP A 479 1.02 19.00 -4.73
N VAL A 480 1.65 18.97 -5.90
CA VAL A 480 2.66 19.95 -6.32
C VAL A 480 2.04 21.34 -6.43
N VAL A 481 0.88 21.47 -7.06
CA VAL A 481 0.18 22.77 -7.19
C VAL A 481 -0.21 23.32 -5.82
N LEU A 482 -0.81 22.52 -4.93
CA LEU A 482 -1.15 22.95 -3.57
C LEU A 482 0.10 23.39 -2.78
N GLY A 483 1.17 22.59 -2.83
CA GLY A 483 2.43 22.89 -2.15
C GLY A 483 3.05 24.19 -2.64
N VAL A 484 3.21 24.37 -3.96
CA VAL A 484 3.78 25.59 -4.56
C VAL A 484 2.90 26.81 -4.28
N CYS A 485 1.57 26.70 -4.43
CA CYS A 485 0.65 27.79 -4.11
C CYS A 485 0.72 28.18 -2.63
N GLY A 486 0.76 27.21 -1.72
CA GLY A 486 0.92 27.43 -0.28
C GLY A 486 2.21 28.18 0.06
N ILE A 487 3.35 27.72 -0.48
CA ILE A 487 4.66 28.36 -0.30
C ILE A 487 4.65 29.79 -0.84
N VAL A 488 4.27 29.99 -2.10
CA VAL A 488 4.28 31.32 -2.74
C VAL A 488 3.37 32.31 -2.00
N LEU A 489 2.17 31.88 -1.59
CA LEU A 489 1.24 32.74 -0.86
C LEU A 489 1.76 33.09 0.55
N GLN A 490 2.38 32.15 1.27
CA GLN A 490 2.99 32.45 2.58
C GLN A 490 4.20 33.39 2.45
N LEU A 491 5.10 33.12 1.49
CA LEU A 491 6.27 33.98 1.22
C LEU A 491 5.86 35.41 0.87
N TYR A 492 4.86 35.57 -0.02
CA TYR A 492 4.37 36.88 -0.44
C TYR A 492 3.76 37.67 0.72
N ARG A 493 2.85 37.04 1.50
CA ARG A 493 2.10 37.70 2.58
C ARG A 493 2.98 38.10 3.78
N GLU A 494 3.99 37.29 4.07
CA GLU A 494 4.85 37.49 5.25
C GLU A 494 6.14 38.26 4.88
N ARG A 495 6.30 38.72 3.63
CA ARG A 495 7.50 39.43 3.14
C ARG A 495 7.88 40.66 3.97
N SER A 496 6.89 41.41 4.48
CA SER A 496 7.08 42.64 5.27
C SER A 496 7.00 42.43 6.79
N ARG A 497 7.02 41.17 7.25
CA ARG A 497 6.86 40.80 8.67
C ARG A 497 8.16 40.23 9.26
N PRO A 498 8.37 40.32 10.59
CA PRO A 498 9.54 39.73 11.25
C PRO A 498 9.60 38.22 11.01
N PHE A 499 10.82 37.67 10.95
CA PHE A 499 11.09 36.27 10.55
C PHE A 499 10.31 35.20 11.33
N PHE A 500 10.01 35.46 12.60
CA PHE A 500 9.14 34.65 13.45
C PHE A 500 8.42 35.56 14.45
N PRO A 501 7.23 35.18 14.95
CA PRO A 501 6.59 35.90 16.05
C PRO A 501 7.46 35.80 17.32
N PRO A 502 7.67 36.90 18.06
CA PRO A 502 8.38 36.87 19.33
C PRO A 502 7.65 36.00 20.37
N SER A 503 8.39 35.35 21.27
CA SER A 503 7.77 34.47 22.26
C SER A 503 6.97 35.29 23.30
N PRO A 504 5.71 34.92 23.61
CA PRO A 504 4.89 35.71 24.52
C PRO A 504 5.47 35.83 25.94
N TYR A 505 6.26 34.85 26.39
CA TYR A 505 6.95 34.94 27.69
C TYR A 505 8.08 35.98 27.68
N LEU A 506 8.89 36.06 26.61
CA LEU A 506 9.92 37.11 26.51
C LEU A 506 9.29 38.49 26.33
N MET A 507 8.21 38.61 25.55
CA MET A 507 7.44 39.85 25.48
C MET A 507 6.88 40.26 26.86
N TRP A 508 6.31 39.32 27.61
CA TRP A 508 5.81 39.58 28.96
C TRP A 508 6.92 39.98 29.93
N LEU A 509 8.10 39.37 29.83
CA LEU A 509 9.26 39.72 30.67
C LEU A 509 9.77 41.11 30.33
N GLN A 510 9.96 41.43 29.05
CA GLN A 510 10.34 42.77 28.56
C GLN A 510 9.32 43.83 28.98
N GLU A 511 8.02 43.56 28.84
CA GLU A 511 6.95 44.45 29.28
C GLU A 511 6.92 44.62 30.80
N ARG A 512 7.22 43.56 31.57
CA ARG A 512 7.35 43.63 33.04
C ARG A 512 8.57 44.43 33.48
N GLU A 513 9.68 44.34 32.76
CA GLU A 513 10.88 45.15 32.99
C GLU A 513 10.64 46.61 32.60
N ARG A 514 10.01 46.86 31.45
CA ARG A 514 9.55 48.19 31.02
C ARG A 514 8.69 48.87 32.07
N ARG A 515 7.73 48.17 32.66
CA ARG A 515 6.88 48.67 33.75
C ARG A 515 7.61 48.90 35.09
N LYS A 516 8.86 48.42 35.23
CA LYS A 516 9.72 48.72 36.40
C LYS A 516 10.66 49.89 36.14
N THR A 517 11.11 50.08 34.90
CA THR A 517 12.11 51.10 34.54
C THR A 517 11.49 52.38 33.99
N ASN A 518 10.32 52.31 33.36
CA ASN A 518 9.61 53.46 32.84
C ASN A 518 8.70 54.08 33.92
N VAL A 519 9.24 55.03 34.68
CA VAL A 519 8.50 55.78 35.70
C VAL A 519 7.34 56.60 35.10
N LEU A 520 7.42 56.94 33.80
CA LEU A 520 6.39 57.65 33.03
C LEU A 520 5.31 56.71 32.44
N ASP A 521 5.35 55.40 32.74
CA ASP A 521 4.29 54.49 32.34
C ASP A 521 3.00 54.81 33.14
N PRO A 522 1.85 55.10 32.49
CA PRO A 522 0.61 55.39 33.20
C PRO A 522 0.22 54.29 34.21
N SER A 523 0.63 53.04 33.98
CA SER A 523 0.39 51.92 34.89
C SER A 523 1.05 52.07 36.27
N HIS A 524 2.13 52.86 36.38
CA HIS A 524 2.81 53.19 37.64
C HIS A 524 2.00 54.13 38.55
N HIS A 525 1.12 54.96 37.97
CA HIS A 525 0.29 55.90 38.71
C HIS A 525 -1.05 55.32 39.18
N PHE A 526 -1.40 54.08 38.81
CA PHE A 526 -2.62 53.47 39.35
C PHE A 526 -2.41 52.95 40.77
N PRO A 527 -3.23 53.37 41.76
CA PRO A 527 -3.11 52.88 43.12
C PRO A 527 -3.32 51.35 43.21
N PRO A 528 -2.76 50.67 44.23
CA PRO A 528 -2.91 49.23 44.39
C PRO A 528 -4.38 48.82 44.57
N LEU A 529 -4.73 47.59 44.17
CA LEU A 529 -6.10 47.04 44.25
C LEU A 529 -6.85 47.30 45.57
N PRO A 530 -6.27 47.07 46.77
CA PRO A 530 -6.94 47.43 48.03
C PRO A 530 -7.33 48.91 48.11
N ASN A 531 -6.46 49.83 47.65
CA ASN A 531 -6.77 51.27 47.64
C ASN A 531 -7.86 51.62 46.62
N ARG A 532 -7.96 50.91 45.48
CA ARG A 532 -9.08 51.09 44.52
C ARG A 532 -10.41 50.59 45.10
N LEU A 533 -10.39 49.48 45.82
CA LEU A 533 -11.57 48.95 46.51
C LEU A 533 -11.99 49.89 47.64
N LEU A 534 -11.05 50.37 48.47
CA LEU A 534 -11.30 51.39 49.49
C LEU A 534 -11.82 52.71 48.91
N ALA A 535 -11.30 53.14 47.75
CA ALA A 535 -11.80 54.33 47.05
C ALA A 535 -13.22 54.14 46.53
N ARG A 536 -13.56 52.99 45.92
CA ARG A 536 -14.95 52.67 45.52
C ARG A 536 -15.90 52.57 46.71
N VAL A 537 -15.47 51.96 47.81
CA VAL A 537 -16.28 51.87 49.04
C VAL A 537 -16.46 53.26 49.69
N ARG A 538 -15.45 54.13 49.64
CA ARG A 538 -15.58 55.56 50.02
C ARG A 538 -16.49 56.36 49.09
N GLN A 539 -16.47 56.09 47.79
CA GLN A 539 -17.41 56.71 46.83
C GLN A 539 -18.86 56.24 47.06
N LEU A 540 -19.07 54.98 47.47
CA LEU A 540 -20.39 54.46 47.84
C LEU A 540 -20.92 54.99 49.19
N THR A 541 -20.05 55.57 50.03
CA THR A 541 -20.42 56.07 51.37
C THR A 541 -20.41 57.60 51.50
N ARG A 542 -19.92 58.34 50.48
CA ARG A 542 -20.09 59.79 50.38
C ARG A 542 -21.29 60.14 49.50
N ARG A 543 -22.06 61.13 49.95
CA ARG A 543 -23.11 61.76 49.13
C ARG A 543 -22.46 62.45 47.93
N MET A 544 -23.10 62.35 46.77
CA MET A 544 -22.57 62.82 45.49
C MET A 544 -22.53 64.35 45.43
N GLU A 545 -21.33 64.93 45.50
CA GLU A 545 -21.07 66.32 45.08
C GLU A 545 -20.83 66.38 43.56
N PRO A 546 -21.18 67.48 42.89
CA PRO A 546 -21.13 67.56 41.43
C PRO A 546 -19.69 67.49 40.90
N ALA A 547 -19.54 66.86 39.73
CA ALA A 547 -18.24 66.65 39.11
C ALA A 547 -17.62 67.97 38.66
N GLY A 548 -16.62 68.46 39.40
CA GLY A 548 -15.68 69.46 38.89
C GLY A 548 -14.81 68.87 37.78
N GLU A 549 -14.56 69.65 36.74
CA GLU A 549 -13.89 69.20 35.52
C GLU A 549 -12.54 68.51 35.81
N HIS A 550 -12.40 67.28 35.33
CA HIS A 550 -11.08 66.68 35.13
C HIS A 550 -10.63 66.99 33.69
N THR A 551 -9.96 68.13 33.53
CA THR A 551 -9.14 68.39 32.34
C THR A 551 -8.10 67.28 32.21
N PRO A 552 -8.04 66.53 31.09
CA PRO A 552 -7.00 65.54 30.89
C PRO A 552 -5.66 66.28 30.70
N LEU A 553 -4.72 66.05 31.63
CA LEU A 553 -3.34 66.49 31.45
C LEU A 553 -2.73 65.74 30.25
N LEU A 554 -2.51 66.47 29.17
CA LEU A 554 -1.60 66.10 28.09
C LEU A 554 -0.17 66.19 28.62
N LEU A 555 0.49 65.04 28.83
CA LEU A 555 1.95 64.84 28.80
C LEU A 555 2.27 63.33 28.82
#